data_AF-A0A485AR51-F1
#
_entry.id   AF-A0A485AR51-F1
#
_cell.length_a   1.000
_cell.length_b   1.000
_cell.length_c   1.000
_cell.angle_alpha   90.00
_cell.angle_beta   90.00
_cell.angle_gamma   90.00
#
_symmetry.space_group_name_H-M   'P 1'
#
loop_
_entity.id
_entity.type
_entity.pdbx_description
1 polymer ?
#
loop_
_entity_poly.entity_id
_entity_poly.type
_entity_poly.pdbx_seq_one_letter_code
_entity_poly.pdbx_strand_id
1 'polypeptide(L)' 'MTTQKTGLHPRNRHHNRYDLAALCEACPTLSDFITLNPVGEQTINFGRPAGGKNAE' A
#
# COMPACT_ATOMS: atom_id res chain seq x y z
N MET A 1 7.88 -1.51 14.58
CA MET A 1 8.75 -0.31 14.46
C MET A 1 8.83 0.06 12.99
N THR A 2 8.25 1.18 12.56
CA THR A 2 8.24 1.59 11.14
C THR A 2 9.57 2.24 10.78
N THR A 3 10.37 1.53 9.99
CA THR A 3 11.65 2.00 9.44
C THR A 3 11.40 3.21 8.54
N GLN A 4 11.82 4.41 8.99
CA GLN A 4 11.80 5.61 8.13
C GLN A 4 12.75 5.40 6.96
N LYS A 5 12.26 5.61 5.72
CA LYS A 5 13.11 5.58 4.52
C LYS A 5 14.07 6.77 4.56
N THR A 6 15.35 6.50 4.75
CA THR A 6 16.41 7.51 4.69
C THR A 6 16.54 8.02 3.25
N GLY A 7 16.35 9.32 3.02
CA GLY A 7 16.41 9.94 1.69
C GLY A 7 15.15 10.68 1.24
N LEU A 8 14.10 10.75 2.07
CA LEU A 8 12.91 11.54 1.78
C LEU A 8 13.10 13.01 2.18
N HIS A 9 12.56 13.91 1.36
CA HIS A 9 12.61 15.34 1.62
C HIS A 9 11.84 15.67 2.93
N PRO A 10 12.36 16.54 3.81
CA PRO A 10 11.76 16.81 5.14
C PRO A 10 10.33 17.37 5.13
N ARG A 11 9.84 17.84 3.98
CA ARG A 11 8.43 18.27 3.79
C ARG A 11 7.50 17.14 3.38
N ASN A 12 8.02 15.94 3.12
CA ASN A 12 7.19 14.83 2.74
C ASN A 12 6.38 14.38 3.97
N ARG A 13 5.06 14.36 3.87
CA ARG A 13 4.21 13.86 4.96
C ARG A 13 4.21 12.33 5.02
N HIS A 14 4.73 11.67 3.99
CA HIS A 14 4.76 10.22 3.84
C HIS A 14 6.10 9.62 4.30
N HIS A 15 6.51 9.96 5.53
CA HIS A 15 7.71 9.37 6.14
C HIS A 15 7.46 7.98 6.74
N ASN A 16 6.20 7.66 7.04
CA ASN A 16 5.79 6.36 7.59
C ASN A 16 5.07 5.50 6.54
N ARG A 17 4.89 4.22 6.85
CA ARG A 17 4.02 3.34 6.06
C ARG A 17 2.60 3.91 6.06
N TYR A 18 1.94 3.79 4.91
CA TYR A 18 0.53 4.14 4.77
C TYR A 18 -0.34 3.20 5.60
N ASP A 19 -1.42 3.75 6.16
CA ASP A 19 -2.47 2.95 6.78
C ASP A 19 -3.34 2.33 5.68
N LEU A 20 -3.04 1.07 5.34
CA LEU A 20 -3.74 0.32 4.31
C LEU A 20 -5.23 0.14 4.64
N ALA A 21 -5.61 0.12 5.92
CA ALA A 21 -7.01 0.01 6.33
C ALA A 21 -7.77 1.31 5.99
N ALA A 22 -7.20 2.47 6.31
CA ALA A 22 -7.78 3.77 5.96
C ALA A 22 -7.86 3.98 4.43
N LEU A 23 -6.86 3.49 3.69
CA LEU A 23 -6.86 3.50 2.23
C LEU A 23 -7.96 2.59 1.64
N CYS A 24 -8.21 1.44 2.26
CA CYS A 24 -9.28 0.53 1.88
C CYS A 24 -10.67 1.12 2.16
N GLU A 25 -10.81 1.89 3.24
CA GLU A 25 -12.06 2.59 3.55
C GLU A 25 -12.39 3.65 2.49
N ALA A 26 -11.38 4.41 2.06
CA ALA A 26 -11.55 5.39 0.99
C ALA A 26 -11.75 4.73 -0.39
N CYS A 27 -11.07 3.62 -0.64
CA CYS A 27 -11.11 2.88 -1.91
C CYS A 27 -11.32 1.38 -1.64
N PRO A 28 -12.57 0.89 -1.60
CA PRO A 28 -12.87 -0.51 -1.34
C PRO A 28 -12.23 -1.44 -2.36
N THR A 29 -12.05 -1.01 -3.60
CA THR A 29 -11.37 -1.79 -4.65
C THR A 29 -9.90 -2.06 -4.35
N LEU A 30 -9.28 -1.32 -3.43
CA LEU A 30 -7.89 -1.54 -3.03
C LEU A 30 -7.73 -2.81 -2.16
N SER A 31 -8.77 -3.25 -1.43
CA SER A 31 -8.70 -4.48 -0.61
C SER A 31 -8.32 -5.69 -1.43
N ASP A 32 -8.79 -5.77 -2.68
CA ASP A 32 -8.57 -6.90 -3.57
C ASP A 32 -7.08 -7.06 -3.93
N PHE A 33 -6.29 -6.00 -3.76
CA PHE A 33 -4.85 -5.97 -4.00
C PHE A 33 -4.02 -6.10 -2.71
N ILE A 34 -4.65 -6.01 -1.54
CA ILE A 34 -4.00 -6.26 -0.25
C ILE A 34 -3.84 -7.77 -0.07
N THR A 35 -2.60 -8.17 0.17
CA THR A 35 -2.22 -9.55 0.47
C THR A 35 -1.44 -9.59 1.78
N LEU A 36 -1.27 -10.78 2.36
CA LEU A 36 -0.43 -10.96 3.52
C LEU A 36 0.97 -11.37 3.07
N ASN A 37 2.00 -10.73 3.62
CA ASN A 37 3.36 -11.20 3.45
C ASN A 37 3.58 -12.50 4.27
N PRO A 38 4.68 -13.23 4.05
CA PRO A 38 4.99 -14.46 4.79
C PRO A 38 5.11 -14.28 6.31
N VAL A 39 5.23 -13.04 6.80
CA VAL A 39 5.32 -12.67 8.21
C VAL A 39 3.92 -12.32 8.80
N GLY A 40 2.87 -12.32 7.96
CA GLY A 40 1.50 -12.00 8.35
C GLY A 40 1.16 -10.50 8.35
N GLU A 41 2.02 -9.63 7.81
CA GLU A 41 1.70 -8.21 7.64
C GLU A 41 0.96 -7.95 6.32
N GLN A 42 0.00 -7.03 6.36
CA GLN A 42 -0.68 -6.54 5.15
C GLN A 42 0.31 -5.80 4.25
N THR A 43 0.34 -6.19 2.98
CA THR A 43 1.16 -5.59 1.93
C THR A 43 0.38 -5.56 0.62
N ILE A 44 0.79 -4.71 -0.31
CA ILE A 44 0.20 -4.70 -1.65
C ILE A 44 1.06 -5.59 -2.56
N ASN A 45 0.41 -6.46 -3.33
CA ASN A 45 1.10 -7.30 -4.31
C ASN A 45 1.27 -6.54 -5.64
N PHE A 46 2.46 -5.98 -5.87
CA PHE A 46 2.79 -5.28 -7.12
C PHE A 46 3.20 -6.22 -8.28
N GLY A 47 3.43 -7.50 -8.00
CA GLY A 47 3.86 -8.49 -9.00
C GLY A 47 2.70 -9.20 -9.70
N ARG A 48 1.47 -9.04 -9.20
CA ARG A 48 0.27 -9.50 -9.89
C ARG A 48 -0.18 -8.38 -10.83
N PRO A 49 -0.24 -8.58 -12.16
CA PRO A 49 -0.90 -7.61 -13.01
C PRO A 49 -2.34 -7.44 -12.49
N ALA A 50 -2.70 -6.21 -12.16
CA ALA A 50 -4.06 -5.87 -11.78
C ALA A 50 -4.96 -6.14 -12.99
N GLY A 51 -5.51 -7.35 -13.07
CA GLY A 51 -6.47 -7.75 -14.08
C GLY A 51 -7.76 -6.96 -13.88
N GLY A 52 -7.85 -5.81 -14.54
CA GLY A 52 -8.99 -4.87 -14.52
C GLY A 52 -8.84 -3.81 -13.43
N LYS A 53 -8.92 -2.50 -13.68
CA LYS A 53 -9.57 -1.79 -14.79
C LYS A 53 -8.80 -0.50 -15.08
N ASN A 54 -8.08 -0.47 -16.20
CA ASN A 54 -8.07 0.71 -17.06
C ASN A 54 -8.63 0.19 -18.38
N ALA A 55 -9.96 0.08 -18.44
CA ALA A 55 -10.65 0.01 -19.71
C ALA A 55 -10.95 1.46 -20.06
N GLU A 56 -10.05 2.06 -20.82
CA GLU A 56 -10.39 3.12 -21.77
C GLU A 56 -9.71 2.79 -23.10
#